data_AF-A0A317IG34-F1
#
_entry.id   AF-A0A317IG34-F1
#
_cell.length_a   1.000
_cell.length_b   1.000
_cell.length_c   1.000
_cell.angle_alpha   90.00
_cell.angle_beta   90.00
_cell.angle_gamma   90.00
#
_symmetry.space_group_name_H-M   'P 1'
#
loop_
_entity.id
_entity.type
_entity.pdbx_description
1 polymer ?
#
loop_
_entity_poly.entity_id
_entity_poly.type
_entity_poly.pdbx_seq_one_letter_code
_entity_poly.pdbx_strand_id
1 'polypeptide(L)'
;MDEIDAQGRQLLLERPRLTKGRLSVFRECDGEDHWFPRLNVTLKRAGTDKILWQWTTHALPIDFDGPPPYGEDLLLEKYFELETPINSPRGLETVFMLGAGASNRGRVEQFSAALYLYPDSFEDRGVQVGVIDFTQGLTTGGVPLFFRINFPW
;
A
#
# COMPACT_ATOMS: atom_id res chain seq x y z
N MET A 1 -8.89 34.06 -7.31
CA MET A 1 -8.47 35.19 -6.46
C MET A 1 -8.20 34.55 -5.12
N ASP A 2 -6.93 34.38 -4.78
CA ASP A 2 -6.54 33.71 -3.55
C ASP A 2 -6.83 34.64 -2.38
N GLU A 3 -7.67 34.21 -1.45
CA GLU A 3 -7.95 34.99 -0.24
C GLU A 3 -6.76 34.83 0.72
N ILE A 4 -6.12 35.95 1.02
CA ILE A 4 -4.99 36.05 1.96
C ILE A 4 -5.51 36.85 3.15
N ASP A 5 -5.28 36.36 4.37
CA ASP A 5 -5.69 37.10 5.56
C ASP A 5 -4.85 38.38 5.75
N ALA A 6 -5.27 39.27 6.66
CA ALA A 6 -4.58 40.53 6.94
C ALA A 6 -3.14 40.37 7.49
N GLN A 7 -2.67 39.14 7.72
CA GLN A 7 -1.33 38.80 8.18
C GLN A 7 -0.48 38.13 7.09
N GLY A 8 -0.95 38.08 5.84
CA GLY A 8 -0.21 37.47 4.74
C GLY A 8 -0.21 35.94 4.78
N ARG A 9 -1.08 35.32 5.59
CA ARG A 9 -1.22 33.86 5.63
C ARG A 9 -2.19 33.46 4.53
N GLN A 10 -1.76 32.51 3.70
CA GLN A 10 -2.66 31.81 2.80
C GLN A 10 -3.77 31.19 3.66
N LEU A 11 -5.03 31.57 3.41
CA LEU A 11 -6.17 30.85 3.95
C LEU A 11 -6.00 29.38 3.53
N LEU A 12 -6.11 28.47 4.50
CA LEU A 12 -6.02 27.02 4.27
C LEU A 12 -7.04 26.65 3.19
N LEU A 13 -6.59 26.55 1.93
CA LEU A 13 -7.35 25.94 0.85
C LEU A 13 -7.90 24.62 1.39
N GLU A 14 -9.20 24.38 1.22
CA GLU A 14 -9.82 23.11 1.60
C GLU A 14 -9.00 21.97 0.99
N ARG A 15 -8.26 21.27 1.85
CA ARG A 15 -7.37 20.20 1.41
C ARG A 15 -8.25 19.07 0.87
N PRO A 16 -7.92 18.49 -0.29
CA PRO A 16 -8.74 17.44 -0.88
C PRO A 16 -8.83 16.25 0.07
N ARG A 17 -10.06 15.76 0.28
CA ARG A 17 -10.31 14.59 1.13
C ARG A 17 -9.92 13.34 0.37
N LEU A 18 -8.97 12.57 0.91
CA LEU A 18 -8.62 11.27 0.36
C LEU A 18 -9.63 10.23 0.83
N THR A 19 -10.30 9.59 -0.12
CA THR A 19 -11.41 8.65 0.11
C THR A 19 -11.16 7.29 -0.52
N LYS A 20 -10.26 7.21 -1.51
CA LYS A 20 -9.98 5.99 -2.28
C LYS A 20 -8.50 5.64 -2.21
N GLY A 21 -8.17 4.40 -2.49
CA GLY A 21 -6.80 3.95 -2.59
C GLY A 21 -6.59 2.84 -3.60
N ARG A 22 -5.33 2.73 -4.01
CA ARG A 22 -4.82 1.67 -4.89
C ARG A 22 -3.54 1.12 -4.30
N LEU A 23 -3.53 -0.17 -4.05
CA LEU A 23 -2.32 -0.94 -3.80
C LEU A 23 -1.91 -1.62 -5.10
N SER A 24 -0.71 -1.37 -5.56
CA SER A 24 -0.09 -2.04 -6.70
C SER A 24 1.03 -2.93 -6.18
N VAL A 25 0.93 -4.23 -6.42
CA VAL A 25 1.94 -5.23 -6.03
C VAL A 25 2.52 -5.83 -7.29
N PHE A 26 3.81 -5.61 -7.51
CA PHE A 26 4.55 -6.17 -8.64
C PHE A 26 5.41 -7.34 -8.16
N ARG A 27 5.50 -8.36 -9.02
CA ARG A 27 6.43 -9.47 -8.85
C ARG A 27 7.13 -9.78 -10.17
N GLU A 28 8.36 -10.23 -10.07
CA GLU A 28 9.13 -10.84 -11.14
C GLU A 28 9.62 -12.20 -10.64
N CYS A 29 9.52 -13.25 -11.46
CA CYS A 29 9.92 -14.60 -11.09
C CYS A 29 10.51 -15.35 -12.28
N ASP A 30 11.56 -16.14 -12.04
CA ASP A 30 12.16 -17.06 -13.00
C ASP A 30 11.51 -18.44 -12.90
N GLY A 31 10.33 -18.62 -13.50
CA GLY A 31 9.68 -19.93 -13.58
C GLY A 31 8.17 -19.89 -13.74
N GLU A 32 7.55 -21.07 -13.62
CA GLU A 32 6.10 -21.28 -13.73
C GLU A 32 5.34 -20.99 -12.41
N ASP A 33 6.03 -20.47 -11.39
CA ASP A 33 5.34 -20.09 -10.16
C ASP A 33 4.72 -18.71 -10.27
N HIS A 34 3.40 -18.70 -10.47
CA HIS A 34 2.64 -17.49 -10.63
C HIS A 34 2.09 -16.90 -9.32
N TRP A 35 2.54 -17.39 -8.16
CA TRP A 35 2.05 -16.87 -6.88
C TRP A 35 2.72 -15.55 -6.49
N PHE A 36 1.90 -14.63 -5.96
CA PHE A 36 2.41 -13.48 -5.22
C PHE A 36 2.82 -13.91 -3.81
N PRO A 37 3.95 -13.40 -3.27
CA PRO A 37 4.27 -13.57 -1.87
C PRO A 37 3.11 -13.13 -0.98
N ARG A 38 2.93 -13.83 0.14
CA ARG A 38 1.96 -13.41 1.16
C ARG A 38 2.38 -12.07 1.74
N LEU A 39 1.73 -10.99 1.34
CA LEU A 39 1.98 -9.63 1.82
C LEU A 39 0.77 -9.17 2.61
N ASN A 40 1.02 -8.75 3.86
CA ASN A 40 0.06 -8.03 4.67
C ASN A 40 0.36 -6.54 4.57
N VAL A 41 -0.67 -5.76 4.26
CA VAL A 41 -0.58 -4.30 4.17
C VAL A 41 -1.56 -3.70 5.17
N THR A 42 -1.05 -2.81 6.02
CA THR A 42 -1.86 -2.08 7.00
C THR A 42 -1.62 -0.60 6.84
N LEU A 43 -2.70 0.15 6.59
CA LEU A 43 -2.72 1.61 6.63
C LEU A 43 -3.33 2.05 7.96
N LYS A 44 -2.58 2.83 8.75
CA LYS A 44 -3.04 3.38 10.03
C LYS A 44 -2.73 4.87 10.16
N ARG A 45 -3.46 5.51 11.07
CA ARG A 45 -3.16 6.88 11.49
C ARG A 45 -1.91 6.86 12.37
N ALA A 46 -0.90 7.66 12.03
CA ALA A 46 0.39 7.63 12.72
C ALA A 46 0.27 7.97 14.20
N GLY A 47 1.10 7.32 15.02
CA GLY A 47 1.06 7.49 16.48
C GLY A 47 -0.22 6.97 17.14
N THR A 48 -1.05 6.20 16.44
CA THR A 48 -2.26 5.57 16.97
C THR A 48 -2.40 4.13 16.48
N ASP A 49 -3.23 3.34 17.15
CA ASP A 49 -3.61 1.99 16.70
C ASP A 49 -4.83 1.98 15.77
N LYS A 50 -5.28 3.17 15.33
CA LYS A 50 -6.44 3.27 14.43
C LYS A 50 -6.07 2.82 13.02
N ILE A 51 -6.49 1.59 12.68
CA ILE A 51 -6.44 1.04 11.33
C ILE A 51 -7.49 1.76 10.47
N LEU A 52 -7.06 2.20 9.28
CA LEU A 52 -7.92 2.84 8.27
C LEU A 52 -8.26 1.86 7.16
N TRP A 53 -7.33 0.95 6.86
CA TRP A 53 -7.51 -0.10 5.86
C TRP A 53 -6.48 -1.21 6.08
N GLN A 54 -6.85 -2.45 5.78
CA GLN A 54 -5.96 -3.59 5.82
C GLN A 54 -6.30 -4.58 4.71
N TRP A 55 -5.29 -5.26 4.19
CA TRP A 55 -5.47 -6.31 3.21
C TRP A 55 -4.28 -7.28 3.18
N THR A 56 -4.56 -8.51 2.75
CA THR A 56 -3.54 -9.54 2.54
C THR A 56 -3.66 -10.08 1.12
N THR A 57 -2.52 -10.33 0.47
CA THR A 57 -2.50 -10.89 -0.89
C THR A 57 -3.17 -12.23 -0.99
N HIS A 58 -3.14 -13.14 -0.02
CA HIS A 58 -3.97 -14.35 -0.03
C HIS A 58 -4.11 -14.95 1.38
N ALA A 59 -5.12 -15.79 1.57
CA ALA A 59 -5.40 -16.45 2.85
C ALA A 59 -4.45 -17.63 3.13
N LEU A 60 -4.47 -18.11 4.38
CA LEU A 60 -3.86 -19.37 4.79
C LEU A 60 -4.95 -20.38 5.21
N PRO A 61 -4.71 -21.69 5.04
CA PRO A 61 -3.55 -22.30 4.39
C PRO A 61 -3.52 -22.05 2.87
N ILE A 62 -2.33 -22.12 2.27
CA ILE A 62 -2.20 -22.07 0.80
C ILE A 62 -2.69 -23.41 0.25
N ASP A 63 -3.61 -23.37 -0.70
CA ASP A 63 -3.93 -24.53 -1.53
C ASP A 63 -2.83 -24.69 -2.59
N PHE A 64 -2.01 -25.72 -2.42
CA PHE A 64 -0.90 -26.01 -3.34
C PHE A 64 -1.39 -26.78 -4.58
N ASP A 65 -2.53 -27.45 -4.53
CA ASP A 65 -2.99 -28.22 -5.67
C ASP A 65 -3.84 -27.36 -6.62
N GLY A 66 -4.37 -26.24 -6.12
CA GLY A 66 -5.10 -25.24 -6.89
C GLY A 66 -4.23 -24.22 -7.64
N PRO A 67 -4.77 -23.59 -8.70
CA PRO A 67 -4.13 -22.48 -9.39
C PRO A 67 -4.03 -21.24 -8.47
N PRO A 68 -3.11 -20.31 -8.74
CA PRO A 68 -3.01 -19.06 -7.99
C PRO A 68 -4.31 -18.25 -8.08
N PRO A 69 -4.76 -17.62 -6.97
CA PRO A 69 -5.99 -16.82 -6.95
C PRO A 69 -5.94 -15.57 -7.85
N TYR A 70 -4.76 -15.16 -8.30
CA TYR A 70 -4.54 -14.00 -9.17
C TYR A 70 -4.03 -14.37 -10.57
N GLY A 71 -4.06 -15.65 -10.93
CA GLY A 71 -3.62 -16.11 -12.26
C GLY A 71 -2.13 -15.86 -12.53
N GLU A 72 -1.81 -15.58 -13.79
CA GLU A 72 -0.44 -15.40 -14.29
C GLU A 72 0.06 -13.95 -14.20
N ASP A 73 -0.75 -13.04 -13.67
CA ASP A 73 -0.45 -11.60 -13.66
C ASP A 73 0.87 -11.28 -12.93
N LEU A 74 1.63 -10.36 -13.52
CA LEU A 74 2.86 -9.80 -12.93
C LEU A 74 2.56 -8.62 -11.99
N LEU A 75 1.42 -7.97 -12.20
CA LEU A 75 0.96 -6.82 -11.43
C LEU A 75 -0.42 -7.12 -10.84
N LEU A 76 -0.49 -7.15 -9.51
CA LEU A 76 -1.72 -7.27 -8.76
C LEU A 76 -2.15 -5.89 -8.26
N GLU A 77 -3.30 -5.43 -8.73
CA GLU A 77 -3.89 -4.18 -8.27
C GLU A 77 -5.09 -4.43 -7.34
N LYS A 78 -5.06 -3.81 -6.17
CA LYS A 78 -6.17 -3.80 -5.22
C LYS A 78 -6.66 -2.38 -5.00
N TYR A 79 -7.84 -2.10 -5.53
CA TYR A 79 -8.59 -0.86 -5.29
C TYR A 79 -9.44 -0.99 -4.02
N PHE A 80 -9.55 0.11 -3.28
CA PHE A 80 -10.35 0.16 -2.05
C PHE A 80 -10.87 1.58 -1.77
N GLU A 81 -11.90 1.65 -0.93
CA GLU A 81 -12.43 2.88 -0.36
C GLU A 81 -12.13 2.93 1.14
N LEU A 82 -11.93 4.12 1.66
CA LEU A 82 -11.68 4.37 3.07
C LEU A 82 -13.02 4.66 3.77
N GLU A 83 -13.32 3.89 4.82
CA GLU A 83 -14.49 4.15 5.67
C GLU A 83 -14.43 5.54 6.34
N THR A 84 -13.22 6.00 6.66
CA THR A 84 -12.98 7.34 7.21
C THR A 84 -12.15 8.16 6.21
N PRO A 85 -12.73 9.20 5.58
CA PRO A 85 -11.98 10.13 4.73
C PRO A 85 -10.81 10.78 5.47
N ILE A 86 -9.72 11.01 4.74
CA ILE A 86 -8.50 11.63 5.28
C ILE A 86 -8.38 13.05 4.72
N ASN A 87 -8.61 14.05 5.57
CA ASN A 87 -8.65 15.47 5.17
C ASN A 87 -7.27 16.15 5.20
N SER A 88 -6.30 15.56 5.90
CA SER A 88 -4.92 16.04 5.97
C SER A 88 -4.09 14.90 6.53
N PRO A 89 -3.10 14.38 5.81
CA PRO A 89 -2.28 13.32 6.34
C PRO A 89 -1.19 13.92 7.25
N ARG A 90 -1.60 14.39 8.44
CA ARG A 90 -0.66 14.52 9.54
C ARG A 90 -0.39 13.11 10.03
N GLY A 91 0.71 12.54 9.53
CA GLY A 91 1.22 11.23 9.88
C GLY A 91 0.28 10.10 9.44
N LEU A 92 0.60 9.48 8.30
CA LEU A 92 0.13 8.13 7.99
C LEU A 92 1.29 7.17 8.18
N GLU A 93 0.98 6.00 8.72
CA GLU A 93 1.91 4.89 8.82
C GLU A 93 1.36 3.76 7.96
N THR A 94 2.16 3.34 6.99
CA THR A 94 1.90 2.14 6.21
C THR A 94 2.89 1.07 6.63
N VAL A 95 2.36 -0.11 6.91
CA VAL A 95 3.17 -1.28 7.29
C VAL A 95 3.02 -2.31 6.19
N PHE A 96 4.14 -2.67 5.56
CA PHE A 96 4.25 -3.80 4.66
C PHE A 96 4.94 -4.93 5.42
N MET A 97 4.30 -6.09 5.48
CA MET A 97 4.83 -7.25 6.20
C MET A 97 4.68 -8.50 5.35
N LEU A 98 5.80 -9.15 5.03
CA LEU A 98 5.77 -10.49 4.47
C LEU A 98 5.20 -11.45 5.53
N GLY A 99 4.08 -12.08 5.20
CA GLY A 99 3.40 -13.05 6.05
C GLY A 99 4.13 -14.39 6.09
N ALA A 100 3.75 -15.24 7.05
CA ALA A 100 4.25 -16.61 7.10
C ALA A 100 3.99 -17.33 5.76
N GLY A 101 5.01 -18.04 5.27
CA GLY A 101 4.97 -18.74 4.00
C GLY A 101 5.14 -17.87 2.75
N ALA A 102 5.67 -16.64 2.89
CA ALA A 102 5.83 -15.68 1.79
C ALA A 102 6.62 -16.21 0.58
N SER A 103 7.47 -17.23 0.75
CA SER A 103 8.25 -17.87 -0.32
C SER A 103 8.01 -19.38 -0.40
N ASN A 104 6.89 -19.88 0.14
CA ASN A 104 6.60 -21.33 0.13
C ASN A 104 6.41 -21.88 -1.29
N ARG A 105 6.13 -21.02 -2.28
CA ARG A 105 6.17 -21.35 -3.70
C ARG A 105 7.23 -20.47 -4.37
N GLY A 106 8.02 -21.10 -5.25
CA GLY A 106 8.89 -20.47 -6.25
C GLY A 106 9.97 -19.51 -5.74
N ARG A 107 10.74 -19.01 -6.70
CA ARG A 107 11.72 -17.95 -6.50
C ARG A 107 11.16 -16.69 -7.14
N VAL A 108 10.76 -15.74 -6.30
CA VAL A 108 10.47 -14.38 -6.76
C VAL A 108 11.81 -13.65 -6.79
N GLU A 109 12.18 -13.10 -7.95
CA GLU A 109 13.43 -12.38 -8.17
C GLU A 109 13.32 -10.94 -7.69
N GLN A 110 12.20 -10.28 -8.02
CA GLN A 110 11.87 -8.94 -7.57
C GLN A 110 10.44 -8.89 -7.04
N PHE A 111 10.24 -8.17 -5.94
CA PHE A 111 8.91 -7.92 -5.39
C PHE A 111 8.81 -6.47 -4.93
N SER A 112 7.81 -5.73 -5.40
CA SER A 112 7.58 -4.37 -4.93
C SER A 112 6.11 -4.12 -4.67
N ALA A 113 5.82 -3.23 -3.72
CA ALA A 113 4.47 -2.80 -3.45
C ALA A 113 4.41 -1.29 -3.28
N ALA A 114 3.41 -0.65 -3.89
CA ALA A 114 3.18 0.77 -3.81
C ALA A 114 1.73 1.05 -3.43
N LEU A 115 1.51 1.88 -2.42
CA LEU A 115 0.20 2.30 -1.95
C LEU A 115 -0.02 3.77 -2.30
N TYR A 116 -1.12 4.04 -2.99
CA TYR A 116 -1.57 5.37 -3.37
C TYR A 116 -2.94 5.66 -2.75
N LEU A 117 -3.16 6.90 -2.34
CA LEU A 117 -4.45 7.42 -1.94
C LEU A 117 -4.90 8.54 -2.88
N TYR A 118 -6.18 8.56 -3.20
CA TYR A 118 -6.78 9.48 -4.16
C TYR A 118 -7.96 10.22 -3.52
N PRO A 119 -8.23 11.46 -3.97
CA PRO A 119 -9.52 12.10 -3.81
C PRO A 119 -10.66 11.29 -4.48
N ASP A 120 -11.90 11.76 -4.37
CA ASP A 120 -13.06 11.08 -4.94
C ASP A 120 -12.95 10.82 -6.46
N SER A 121 -12.15 11.61 -7.17
CA SER A 121 -11.78 11.36 -8.56
C SER A 121 -10.40 10.70 -8.67
N PHE A 122 -10.31 9.61 -9.44
CA PHE A 122 -9.03 8.97 -9.79
C PHE A 122 -8.22 9.77 -10.82
N GLU A 123 -8.81 10.82 -11.41
CA GLU A 123 -8.14 11.73 -12.35
C GLU A 123 -7.25 12.74 -11.62
N ASP A 124 -7.47 12.93 -10.31
CA ASP A 124 -6.61 13.74 -9.45
C ASP A 124 -5.30 13.01 -9.12
N ARG A 125 -4.19 13.76 -9.11
CA ARG A 125 -2.86 13.21 -8.78
C ARG A 125 -2.90 12.53 -7.40
N GLY A 126 -2.83 11.20 -7.41
CA GLY A 126 -2.78 10.39 -6.21
C GLY A 126 -1.56 10.70 -5.36
N VAL A 127 -1.72 10.57 -4.05
CA VAL A 127 -0.67 10.73 -3.07
C VAL A 127 -0.07 9.36 -2.80
N GLN A 128 1.21 9.17 -3.11
CA GLN A 128 1.94 7.95 -2.74
C GLN A 128 2.17 7.94 -1.22
N VAL A 129 1.65 6.91 -0.54
CA VAL A 129 1.67 6.79 0.92
C VAL A 129 2.69 5.77 1.41
N GLY A 130 3.05 4.80 0.57
CA GLY A 130 4.10 3.86 0.89
C GLY A 130 4.62 3.18 -0.36
N VAL A 131 5.91 2.92 -0.40
CA VAL A 131 6.53 2.06 -1.40
C VAL A 131 7.56 1.19 -0.73
N ILE A 132 7.66 -0.04 -1.21
CA ILE A 132 8.67 -0.97 -0.79
C ILE A 132 9.16 -1.72 -2.02
N ASP A 133 10.47 -1.87 -2.12
CA ASP A 133 11.12 -2.63 -3.17
C ASP A 133 12.03 -3.67 -2.50
N PHE A 134 11.77 -4.93 -2.82
CA PHE A 134 12.50 -6.08 -2.34
C PHE A 134 13.27 -6.68 -3.51
N THR A 135 14.49 -6.19 -3.69
CA THR A 135 15.50 -6.81 -4.56
C THR A 135 16.37 -7.81 -3.80
N GLN A 136 16.45 -7.71 -2.46
CA GLN A 136 17.26 -8.60 -1.60
C GLN A 136 16.49 -9.25 -0.44
N GLY A 137 15.24 -8.81 -0.15
CA GLY A 137 14.57 -9.09 1.13
C GLY A 137 13.53 -10.22 1.13
N LEU A 138 13.38 -10.98 0.04
CA LEU A 138 12.51 -12.16 0.02
C LEU A 138 13.10 -13.34 0.82
N THR A 139 14.39 -13.28 1.15
CA THR A 139 15.12 -14.29 1.93
C THR A 139 15.14 -14.00 3.44
N THR A 140 14.76 -12.80 3.90
CA THR A 140 15.01 -12.34 5.28
C THR A 140 13.85 -12.54 6.26
N GLY A 141 12.79 -13.27 5.90
CA GLY A 141 11.81 -13.79 6.85
C GLY A 141 11.17 -12.72 7.75
N GLY A 142 10.17 -12.00 7.23
CA GLY A 142 9.08 -11.46 8.06
C GLY A 142 9.37 -10.26 8.95
N VAL A 143 10.48 -9.52 8.77
CA VAL A 143 10.64 -8.24 9.47
C VAL A 143 9.62 -7.23 8.91
N PRO A 144 8.71 -6.66 9.72
CA PRO A 144 7.81 -5.62 9.27
C PRO A 144 8.62 -4.41 8.83
N LEU A 145 8.40 -3.96 7.60
CA LEU A 145 9.02 -2.76 7.08
C LEU A 145 8.04 -1.61 7.23
N PHE A 146 8.43 -0.70 8.11
CA PHE A 146 7.64 0.47 8.50
C PHE A 146 8.00 1.63 7.59
N PHE A 147 6.97 2.23 7.01
CA PHE A 147 7.14 3.50 6.33
C PHE A 147 6.18 4.53 6.92
N ARG A 148 6.74 5.64 7.37
CA ARG A 148 6.00 6.77 7.93
C ARG A 148 6.18 7.95 7.00
N ILE A 149 5.08 8.45 6.45
CA ILE A 149 5.10 9.74 5.77
C ILE A 149 4.58 10.80 6.74
N ASN A 150 5.47 11.76 7.02
CA ASN A 150 5.05 13.08 7.45
C ASN A 150 4.98 13.93 6.19
N PHE A 151 3.78 14.30 5.78
CA PHE A 151 3.61 15.08 4.57
C PHE A 151 4.10 16.52 4.81
N PRO A 152 4.99 17.07 3.96
CA PRO A 152 5.69 18.32 4.24
C PRO A 152 4.89 19.59 3.88
N TRP A 153 3.55 19.54 3.88
CA TRP A 153 2.70 20.68 3.50
C TRP A 153 1.96 21.35 4.65
#